data_AF-A0AA38G461-F1
#
_entry.id   AF-A0AA38G461-F1
#
_cell.length_a   1.000
_cell.length_b   1.000
_cell.length_c   1.000
_cell.angle_alpha   90.00
_cell.angle_beta   90.00
_cell.angle_gamma   90.00
#
_symmetry.space_group_name_H-M   'P 1'
#
loop_
_entity.id
_entity.type
_entity.pdbx_description
1 polymer ?
#
loop_
_entity_poly.entity_id
_entity_poly.type
_entity_poly.pdbx_seq_one_letter_code
_entity_poly.pdbx_strand_id
1 'polypeptide(L)' 'GYIDSDYAGSVDDRKSTSGYVFHLGSGPISWISKKQTVVALSSTEAEYRAARGAVCE' A
#
# COMPACT_ATOMS: atom_id res chain seq x y z
N GLY A 1 -2.30 -0.10 13.15
CA GLY A 1 -2.77 0.25 11.80
C GLY A 1 -2.69 -0.98 10.94
N TYR A 2 -3.34 -0.96 9.78
CA TYR A 2 -3.27 -2.01 8.77
C TYR A 2 -2.56 -1.44 7.55
N ILE A 3 -1.81 -2.28 6.84
CA ILE A 3 -1.08 -1.94 5.62
C ILE A 3 -1.31 -3.11 4.66
N ASP A 4 -1.53 -2.82 3.38
CA ASP A 4 -1.84 -3.82 2.35
C ASP A 4 -1.38 -3.33 0.97
N SER A 5 -1.18 -4.26 0.02
CA SER A 5 -1.01 -3.92 -1.38
C SER A 5 -1.68 -4.90 -2.35
N ASP A 6 -2.43 -4.38 -3.33
CA ASP A 6 -3.02 -5.19 -4.40
C ASP A 6 -2.00 -5.46 -5.52
N TYR A 7 -1.24 -6.55 -5.36
CA TYR A 7 -0.22 -6.95 -6.32
C TYR A 7 -0.71 -6.91 -7.77
N ALA A 8 -0.08 -6.03 -8.58
CA ALA A 8 -0.40 -5.83 -9.98
C ALA A 8 -1.90 -5.60 -10.25
N GLY A 9 -2.57 -4.85 -9.37
CA GLY A 9 -4.00 -4.53 -9.50
C GLY A 9 -4.35 -3.62 -10.68
N SER A 10 -3.45 -2.73 -11.11
CA SER A 10 -3.71 -1.85 -12.25
C SER A 10 -3.70 -2.63 -13.58
N VAL A 11 -4.76 -2.50 -14.38
CA VAL A 11 -4.86 -3.16 -15.69
C VAL A 11 -3.95 -2.50 -16.72
N ASP A 12 -3.79 -1.17 -16.66
CA ASP A 12 -3.04 -0.40 -17.64
C ASP A 12 -1.52 -0.63 -17.55
N ASP A 13 -0.96 -0.57 -16.34
CA ASP A 13 0.49 -0.61 -16.14
C ASP A 13 0.96 -1.69 -15.15
N ARG A 14 0.05 -2.55 -14.67
CA ARG A 14 0.36 -3.67 -13.74
C ARG A 14 1.03 -3.21 -12.45
N LYS A 15 0.92 -1.93 -12.09
CA LYS A 15 1.41 -1.42 -10.81
C LYS A 15 0.43 -1.77 -9.71
N SER A 16 0.99 -2.11 -8.55
CA SER A 16 0.20 -2.30 -7.33
C SER A 16 -0.21 -0.94 -6.76
N THR A 17 -1.28 -0.93 -6.00
CA THR A 17 -1.72 0.14 -5.11
C THR A 17 -1.38 -0.28 -3.69
N SER A 18 -0.81 0.63 -2.93
CA SER A 18 -0.52 0.43 -1.52
C SER A 18 -1.51 1.25 -0.70
N GLY A 19 -1.99 0.66 0.39
CA GLY A 19 -2.87 1.33 1.32
C GLY A 19 -2.41 1.13 2.75
N TYR A 20 -2.74 2.08 3.61
CA TYR A 20 -2.69 1.89 5.04
C TYR A 20 -3.84 2.61 5.73
N VAL A 21 -4.13 2.20 6.95
CA VAL A 21 -5.04 2.90 7.86
C VAL A 21 -4.58 2.74 9.31
N PHE A 22 -4.41 3.85 10.01
CA PHE A 22 -4.14 3.91 11.44
C PHE A 22 -5.36 4.46 12.17
N HIS A 23 -5.70 3.83 13.29
CA HIS A 23 -6.86 4.16 14.10
C HIS A 23 -6.43 4.70 15.47
N LEU A 24 -7.19 5.64 16.02
CA LEU A 24 -7.15 6.04 17.41
C LEU A 24 -8.53 5.77 18.03
N GLY A 25 -8.58 4.85 18.98
CA GLY A 25 -9.87 4.31 19.44
C GLY A 25 -10.61 3.63 18.29
N SER A 26 -11.88 3.99 18.08
CA SER A 26 -12.73 3.45 17.02
C SER A 26 -12.64 4.21 15.69
N GLY A 27 -11.89 5.32 15.62
CA GLY A 27 -11.84 6.20 14.45
C GLY A 27 -10.52 6.09 13.68
N PRO A 28 -10.53 6.08 12.33
CA PRO A 28 -9.31 6.23 11.54
C PRO A 28 -8.77 7.66 11.66
N ILE A 29 -7.47 7.80 11.93
CA ILE A 29 -6.78 9.10 12.07
C ILE A 29 -5.80 9.41 10.95
N SER A 30 -5.32 8.38 10.24
CA SER A 30 -4.42 8.53 9.11
C SER A 30 -4.62 7.36 8.17
N TRP A 31 -4.72 7.63 6.87
CA TRP A 31 -4.90 6.60 5.87
C TRP A 31 -4.34 7.06 4.53
N ILE A 32 -3.99 6.10 3.68
CA ILE A 32 -3.61 6.36 2.30
C ILE A 32 -4.14 5.25 1.39
N SER A 33 -4.32 5.61 0.12
CA SER A 33 -4.38 4.68 -1.00
C SER A 33 -3.61 5.29 -2.16
N LYS A 34 -2.51 4.68 -2.56
CA LYS A 34 -1.55 5.26 -3.50
C LYS A 34 -0.98 4.20 -4.43
N LYS A 35 -1.02 4.49 -5.73
CA LYS A 35 -0.38 3.63 -6.74
C LYS A 35 1.15 3.64 -6.57
N GLN A 36 1.77 2.47 -6.53
CA GLN A 36 3.22 2.33 -6.51
C GLN A 36 3.81 2.93 -7.79
N THR A 37 5.01 3.49 -7.69
CA THR A 37 5.69 4.14 -8.82
C THR A 37 6.26 3.14 -9.81
N VAL A 38 6.57 1.91 -9.35
CA VAL A 38 7.15 0.82 -10.13
C VAL A 38 6.29 -0.43 -10.01
N VAL A 39 6.44 -1.35 -10.97
CA VAL A 39 5.80 -2.66 -10.96
C VAL A 39 6.56 -3.57 -10.00
N ALA A 40 5.86 -4.16 -9.03
CA ALA A 40 6.43 -5.19 -8.16
C ALA A 40 6.54 -6.52 -8.93
N LEU A 41 7.52 -7.36 -8.57
CA LEU A 41 7.74 -8.67 -9.21
C LEU A 41 7.07 -9.81 -8.45
N SER A 42 6.54 -9.54 -7.26
CA SER A 42 5.81 -10.50 -6.43
C SER A 42 4.85 -9.78 -5.49
N SER A 43 3.88 -10.50 -4.93
CA SER A 43 3.03 -9.98 -3.86
C SER A 43 3.83 -9.60 -2.63
N THR A 44 4.83 -10.40 -2.25
CA THR A 44 5.73 -10.07 -1.12
C THR A 44 6.46 -8.75 -1.32
N GLU A 45 6.95 -8.48 -2.53
CA GLU A 45 7.60 -7.21 -2.83
C GLU A 45 6.60 -6.04 -2.78
N ALA A 46 5.37 -6.24 -3.28
CA ALA A 46 4.32 -5.24 -3.22
C ALA A 46 3.98 -4.86 -1.77
N GLU A 47 3.82 -5.86 -0.90
CA GLU A 47 3.59 -5.67 0.54
C GLU A 47 4.76 -4.98 1.23
N TYR A 48 5.99 -5.40 0.94
CA TYR A 48 7.20 -4.76 1.50
C TYR A 48 7.27 -3.26 1.12
N ARG A 49 6.95 -2.93 -0.13
CA ARG A 49 6.90 -1.53 -0.61
C ARG A 49 5.79 -0.74 0.08
N ALA A 50 4.63 -1.35 0.32
CA ALA A 50 3.54 -0.73 1.09
C ALA A 50 3.97 -0.42 2.53
N ALA A 51 4.59 -1.40 3.21
CA ALA A 51 5.10 -1.25 4.56
C ALA A 51 6.16 -0.14 4.66
N ARG A 52 7.11 -0.12 3.73
CA ARG A 52 8.12 0.96 3.66
C ARG A 52 7.47 2.32 3.43
N GLY A 53 6.48 2.41 2.55
CA GLY A 53 5.74 3.65 2.28
C GLY A 53 5.04 4.18 3.53
N ALA A 54 4.36 3.32 4.27
CA ALA A 54 3.61 3.71 5.48
C ALA A 54 4.49 4.21 6.64
N VAL A 55 5.75 3.76 6.72
CA VAL A 55 6.69 4.15 7.80
C VAL A 55 7.46 5.42 7.46
N CYS A 56 7.76 5.64 6.18
CA CYS A 56 8.66 6.70 5.73
C CYS A 56 7.94 7.92 5.11
N GLU A 57 6.62 8.01 5.20
CA GLU A 57 5.86 9.19 4.77
C GLU A 57 5.95 10.37 5.75
#